data_AF-A0A9D1MVR1-F1
#
_entry.id   AF-A0A9D1MVR1-F1
#
_cell.length_a   1.000
_cell.length_b   1.000
_cell.length_c   1.000
_cell.angle_alpha   90.00
_cell.angle_beta   90.00
_cell.angle_gamma   90.00
#
_symmetry.space_group_name_H-M   'P 1'
#
loop_
_entity.id
_entity.type
_entity.pdbx_description
1 polymer ?
#
loop_
_entity_poly.entity_id
_entity_poly.type
_entity_poly.pdbx_seq_one_letter_code
_entity_poly.pdbx_strand_id
1 'polypeptide(L)'
;MKYLVKGTDTYMSDEAMFEWIVEAESEREAEQKALEDLSAKAKISEVKHLSPQEAADIEYRTLTQDVRYFYLLHLLGDIPFMQYNQKAKKLEQDPCFLYNALSFYNKYMRCMRMVHRITKKEITVADAEKATDRLMKAVSEEEFNGTLESIRRAQEAKTAQGEN
;
A
#
# COMPACT_ATOMS: atom_id res chain seq x y z
N MET A 1 4.78 -16.77 18.67
CA MET A 1 3.87 -17.55 17.79
C MET A 1 2.99 -16.60 16.97
N LYS A 2 2.25 -17.07 15.96
CA LYS A 2 1.34 -16.26 15.14
C LYS A 2 -0.11 -16.67 15.34
N TYR A 3 -0.99 -15.70 15.54
CA TYR A 3 -2.41 -15.94 15.78
C TYR A 3 -3.25 -15.10 14.81
N LEU A 4 -4.31 -15.72 14.30
CA LEU A 4 -5.39 -15.02 13.62
C LEU A 4 -6.37 -14.50 14.65
N VAL A 5 -6.65 -13.21 14.61
CA VAL A 5 -7.69 -12.57 15.42
C VAL A 5 -8.74 -12.02 14.47
N LYS A 6 -9.99 -12.48 14.61
CA LYS A 6 -11.12 -11.97 13.83
C LYS A 6 -12.16 -11.37 14.74
N GLY A 7 -12.80 -10.31 14.27
CA GLY A 7 -13.85 -9.68 15.02
C GLY A 7 -14.60 -8.63 14.22
N THR A 8 -15.45 -7.91 14.92
CA THR A 8 -16.10 -6.70 14.43
C THR A 8 -15.54 -5.50 15.18
N ASP A 9 -15.33 -4.40 14.50
CA ASP A 9 -15.10 -3.10 15.11
C ASP A 9 -16.07 -2.06 14.53
N THR A 10 -16.41 -1.05 15.31
CA THR A 10 -17.24 0.06 14.87
C THR A 10 -16.37 1.24 14.51
N TYR A 11 -16.09 1.42 13.22
CA TYR A 11 -15.50 2.65 12.71
C TYR A 11 -16.60 3.45 12.00
N MET A 12 -16.88 4.67 12.49
CA MET A 12 -17.85 5.60 11.87
C MET A 12 -19.28 5.04 11.67
N SER A 13 -19.81 4.34 12.68
CA SER A 13 -21.21 3.88 12.84
C SER A 13 -21.63 2.54 12.20
N ASP A 14 -20.78 1.91 11.39
CA ASP A 14 -21.04 0.57 10.86
C ASP A 14 -20.13 -0.47 11.52
N GLU A 15 -20.67 -1.66 11.84
CA GLU A 15 -19.87 -2.81 12.27
C GLU A 15 -19.09 -3.34 11.06
N ALA A 16 -17.76 -3.16 11.08
CA ALA A 16 -16.84 -3.67 10.08
C ALA A 16 -16.14 -4.92 10.60
N MET A 17 -16.12 -5.98 9.79
CA MET A 17 -15.33 -7.17 10.09
C MET A 17 -13.84 -6.89 9.87
N PHE A 18 -12.99 -7.40 10.76
CA PHE A 18 -11.54 -7.41 10.59
C PHE A 18 -10.98 -8.82 10.75
N GLU A 19 -9.81 -9.05 10.15
CA GLU A 19 -9.02 -10.27 10.25
C GLU A 19 -7.54 -9.88 10.30
N TRP A 20 -6.90 -10.07 11.45
CA TRP A 20 -5.52 -9.63 11.70
C TRP A 20 -4.62 -10.79 12.12
N ILE A 21 -3.35 -10.73 11.73
CA ILE A 21 -2.31 -11.62 12.25
C ILE A 21 -1.59 -10.88 13.38
N VAL A 22 -1.52 -11.51 14.55
CA VAL A 22 -0.85 -10.96 15.74
C VAL A 22 0.27 -11.90 16.18
N GLU A 23 1.47 -11.35 16.40
CA GLU A 23 2.58 -12.08 17.02
C GLU A 23 2.45 -12.02 18.55
N ALA A 24 2.33 -13.20 19.17
CA ALA A 24 2.15 -13.34 20.61
C ALA A 24 2.66 -14.70 21.12
N GLU A 25 2.80 -14.85 22.43
CA GLU A 25 3.14 -16.11 23.10
C GLU A 25 1.89 -16.92 23.51
N SER A 26 0.69 -16.37 23.39
CA SER A 26 -0.56 -17.09 23.67
C SER A 26 -1.76 -16.46 22.94
N GLU A 27 -2.87 -17.21 22.84
CA GLU A 27 -4.13 -16.68 22.32
C GLU A 27 -4.64 -15.47 23.12
N ARG A 28 -4.54 -15.53 24.46
CA ARG A 28 -4.95 -14.43 25.35
C ARG A 28 -4.13 -13.16 25.11
N GLU A 29 -2.82 -13.31 24.91
CA GLU A 29 -1.95 -12.18 24.59
C GLU A 29 -2.25 -11.62 23.19
N ALA A 30 -2.53 -12.49 22.20
CA ALA A 30 -2.92 -12.05 20.86
C ALA A 30 -4.22 -11.25 20.88
N GLU A 31 -5.21 -11.70 21.65
CA GLU A 31 -6.48 -11.00 21.86
C GLU A 31 -6.25 -9.61 22.47
N GLN A 32 -5.46 -9.55 23.55
CA GLN A 32 -5.17 -8.30 24.24
C GLN A 32 -4.48 -7.28 23.33
N LYS A 33 -3.45 -7.72 22.58
CA LYS A 33 -2.75 -6.88 21.61
C LYS A 33 -3.68 -6.36 20.51
N ALA A 34 -4.54 -7.21 19.96
CA ALA A 34 -5.50 -6.76 18.96
C ALA A 34 -6.45 -5.68 19.49
N LEU A 35 -6.92 -5.83 20.74
CA LEU A 35 -7.81 -4.86 21.37
C LEU A 35 -7.16 -3.50 21.67
N GLU A 36 -5.82 -3.39 21.71
CA GLU A 36 -5.12 -2.11 21.91
C GLU A 36 -5.32 -1.15 20.73
N ASP A 37 -5.46 -1.68 19.51
CA ASP A 37 -5.60 -0.91 18.27
C ASP A 37 -7.06 -0.72 17.82
N LEU A 38 -8.02 -1.33 18.53
CA LEU A 38 -9.44 -1.34 18.18
C LEU A 38 -10.27 -0.37 19.03
N SER A 39 -11.47 -0.02 18.57
CA SER A 39 -12.38 0.77 19.39
C SER A 39 -12.85 -0.02 20.62
N ALA A 40 -13.26 0.69 21.68
CA ALA A 40 -13.80 0.07 22.90
C ALA A 40 -15.06 -0.81 22.68
N LYS A 41 -15.68 -0.74 21.49
CA LYS A 41 -16.85 -1.55 21.12
C LYS A 41 -16.49 -2.78 20.30
N ALA A 42 -15.21 -2.99 20.00
CA ALA A 42 -14.78 -4.13 19.22
C ALA A 42 -15.11 -5.45 19.93
N LYS A 43 -15.45 -6.46 19.13
CA LYS A 43 -15.77 -7.80 19.61
C LYS A 43 -14.91 -8.79 18.86
N ILE A 44 -14.08 -9.50 19.60
CA ILE A 44 -13.33 -10.64 19.07
C ILE A 44 -14.28 -11.83 18.97
N SER A 45 -14.30 -12.46 17.81
CA SER A 45 -15.12 -13.63 17.50
C SER A 45 -14.30 -14.91 17.38
N GLU A 46 -13.03 -14.80 17.02
CA GLU A 46 -12.12 -15.93 16.84
C GLU A 46 -10.70 -15.49 17.19
N VAL A 47 -10.00 -16.30 17.99
CA VAL A 47 -8.55 -16.29 18.10
C VAL A 47 -8.07 -17.69 17.78
N LYS A 48 -7.19 -17.81 16.79
CA LYS A 48 -6.72 -19.11 16.30
C LYS A 48 -5.22 -19.09 16.10
N HIS A 49 -4.50 -20.04 16.70
CA HIS A 49 -3.10 -20.26 16.36
C HIS A 49 -2.92 -20.66 14.88
N LEU A 50 -1.98 -20.03 14.19
CA LEU A 50 -1.69 -20.29 12.78
C LEU A 50 -0.43 -21.12 12.61
N SER A 51 -0.47 -22.07 11.67
CA SER A 51 0.75 -22.63 11.11
C SER A 51 1.49 -21.57 10.26
N PRO A 52 2.81 -21.74 10.02
CA PRO A 52 3.56 -20.85 9.14
C PRO A 52 2.96 -20.70 7.74
N GLN A 53 2.39 -21.76 7.17
CA GLN A 53 1.77 -21.72 5.85
C GLN A 53 0.46 -20.93 5.86
N GLU A 54 -0.44 -21.17 6.83
CA GLU A 54 -1.70 -20.42 6.92
C GLU A 54 -1.43 -18.92 7.10
N ALA A 55 -0.44 -18.55 7.91
CA ALA A 55 -0.02 -17.16 8.06
C ALA A 55 0.48 -16.57 6.73
N ALA A 56 1.32 -17.30 5.99
CA ALA A 56 1.81 -16.86 4.68
C ALA A 56 0.69 -16.66 3.65
N ASP A 57 -0.31 -17.55 3.63
CA ASP A 57 -1.45 -17.46 2.71
C ASP A 57 -2.33 -16.24 3.02
N ILE A 58 -2.56 -15.95 4.30
CA ILE A 58 -3.31 -14.76 4.74
C ILE A 58 -2.54 -13.48 4.38
N GLU A 59 -1.24 -13.40 4.68
CA GLU A 59 -0.40 -12.26 4.32
C GLU A 59 -0.38 -12.02 2.81
N TYR A 60 -0.27 -13.08 2.00
CA TYR A 60 -0.31 -12.98 0.55
C TYR A 60 -1.64 -12.39 0.04
N ARG A 61 -2.76 -12.81 0.64
CA ARG A 61 -4.08 -12.26 0.32
C ARG A 61 -4.17 -10.78 0.69
N THR A 62 -3.70 -10.39 1.88
CA THR A 62 -3.68 -8.99 2.34
C THR A 62 -2.82 -8.13 1.42
N LEU A 63 -1.61 -8.56 1.09
CA LEU A 63 -0.73 -7.87 0.15
C LEU A 63 -1.40 -7.67 -1.22
N THR A 64 -2.12 -8.70 -1.69
CA THR A 64 -2.86 -8.61 -2.96
C THR A 64 -3.98 -7.57 -2.89
N GLN A 65 -4.67 -7.45 -1.76
CA GLN A 65 -5.69 -6.42 -1.54
C GLN A 65 -5.06 -5.02 -1.49
N ASP A 66 -3.91 -4.86 -0.83
CA ASP A 66 -3.19 -3.58 -0.77
C ASP A 66 -2.73 -3.11 -2.14
N VAL A 67 -2.25 -4.03 -2.99
CA VAL A 67 -1.89 -3.72 -4.37
C VAL A 67 -3.09 -3.25 -5.18
N ARG A 68 -4.26 -3.90 -5.02
CA ARG A 68 -5.51 -3.46 -5.69
C ARG A 68 -5.95 -2.08 -5.20
N TYR A 69 -5.92 -1.87 -3.89
CA TYR A 69 -6.27 -0.58 -3.27
C TYR A 69 -5.34 0.53 -3.77
N PHE A 70 -4.03 0.31 -3.75
CA PHE A 70 -3.02 1.22 -4.28
C PHE A 70 -3.28 1.59 -5.74
N TYR A 71 -3.59 0.61 -6.59
CA TYR A 71 -3.93 0.85 -7.99
C TYR A 71 -5.20 1.68 -8.15
N LEU A 72 -6.25 1.38 -7.38
CA LEU A 72 -7.51 2.13 -7.42
C LEU A 72 -7.33 3.58 -6.98
N LEU A 73 -6.54 3.85 -5.94
CA LEU A 73 -6.22 5.21 -5.51
C LEU A 73 -5.56 6.03 -6.63
N HIS A 74 -4.60 5.42 -7.35
CA HIS A 74 -3.91 6.09 -8.46
C HIS A 74 -4.78 6.25 -9.70
N LEU A 75 -5.68 5.29 -9.96
CA LEU A 75 -6.54 5.30 -11.14
C LEU A 75 -7.75 6.23 -10.99
N LEU A 76 -8.40 6.21 -9.83
CA LEU A 76 -9.66 6.91 -9.60
C LEU A 76 -9.44 8.33 -9.07
N GLY A 77 -8.28 8.61 -8.48
CA GLY A 77 -7.92 9.92 -7.96
C GLY A 77 -8.84 10.36 -6.81
N ASP A 78 -9.04 11.67 -6.70
CA ASP A 78 -9.78 12.30 -5.61
C ASP A 78 -11.29 12.37 -5.92
N ILE A 79 -11.98 11.25 -5.71
CA ILE A 79 -13.44 11.15 -5.86
C ILE A 79 -14.11 10.78 -4.54
N PRO A 80 -15.39 11.15 -4.34
CA PRO A 80 -16.12 10.78 -3.12
C PRO A 80 -16.15 9.26 -2.90
N PHE A 81 -16.03 8.81 -1.65
CA PHE A 81 -15.94 7.38 -1.30
C PHE A 81 -17.11 6.54 -1.81
N MET A 82 -18.32 7.12 -1.85
CA MET A 82 -19.49 6.47 -2.45
C MET A 82 -19.31 6.16 -3.94
N GLN A 83 -18.71 7.09 -4.70
CA GLN A 83 -18.40 6.88 -6.12
C GLN A 83 -17.20 5.94 -6.30
N TYR A 84 -16.21 6.02 -5.40
CA TYR A 84 -15.09 5.09 -5.34
C TYR A 84 -15.59 3.65 -5.22
N ASN A 85 -16.44 3.33 -4.24
CA ASN A 85 -16.94 1.97 -4.03
C ASN A 85 -17.70 1.41 -5.25
N GLN A 86 -18.49 2.25 -5.92
CA GLN A 86 -19.21 1.85 -7.13
C GLN A 86 -18.25 1.57 -8.30
N LYS A 87 -17.22 2.38 -8.48
CA LYS A 87 -16.22 2.20 -9.55
C LYS A 87 -15.28 1.04 -9.25
N ALA A 88 -14.78 0.93 -8.02
CA ALA A 88 -13.94 -0.17 -7.54
C ALA A 88 -14.63 -1.52 -7.77
N LYS A 89 -15.90 -1.65 -7.35
CA LYS A 89 -16.65 -2.90 -7.54
C LYS A 89 -16.81 -3.29 -9.01
N LYS A 90 -16.98 -2.31 -9.92
CA LYS A 90 -17.03 -2.58 -11.36
C LYS A 90 -15.68 -3.01 -11.92
N LEU A 91 -14.60 -2.40 -11.46
CA LEU A 91 -13.24 -2.76 -11.86
C LEU A 91 -12.86 -4.16 -11.36
N GLU A 92 -13.25 -4.53 -10.14
CA GLU A 92 -12.98 -5.87 -9.60
C GLU A 92 -13.66 -7.01 -10.38
N GLN A 93 -14.70 -6.69 -11.16
CA GLN A 93 -15.37 -7.64 -12.05
C GLN A 93 -14.63 -7.83 -13.39
N ASP A 94 -13.68 -6.94 -13.73
CA ASP A 94 -12.84 -7.09 -14.92
C ASP A 94 -11.81 -8.21 -14.69
N PRO A 95 -11.79 -9.25 -15.55
CA PRO A 95 -10.81 -10.34 -15.43
C PRO A 95 -9.35 -9.86 -15.51
N CYS A 96 -9.09 -8.70 -16.13
CA CYS A 96 -7.76 -8.11 -16.24
C CYS A 96 -7.35 -7.25 -15.04
N PHE A 97 -8.27 -6.95 -14.12
CA PHE A 97 -8.04 -5.98 -13.05
C PHE A 97 -6.84 -6.33 -12.17
N LEU A 98 -6.76 -7.57 -11.69
CA LEU A 98 -5.66 -8.01 -10.85
C LEU A 98 -4.32 -7.89 -11.57
N TYR A 99 -4.26 -8.27 -12.85
CA TYR A 99 -3.05 -8.14 -13.66
C TYR A 99 -2.64 -6.67 -13.79
N ASN A 100 -3.58 -5.77 -14.09
CA ASN A 100 -3.31 -4.34 -14.22
C ASN A 100 -2.80 -3.74 -12.91
N ALA A 101 -3.39 -4.10 -11.77
CA ALA A 101 -2.96 -3.65 -10.46
C ALA A 101 -1.52 -4.11 -10.13
N LEU A 102 -1.22 -5.39 -10.34
CA LEU A 102 0.12 -5.95 -10.15
C LEU A 102 1.16 -5.32 -11.08
N SER A 103 0.81 -5.14 -12.35
CA SER A 103 1.68 -4.52 -13.36
C SER A 103 1.97 -3.05 -13.02
N PHE A 104 0.94 -2.30 -12.62
CA PHE A 104 1.06 -0.92 -12.17
C PHE A 104 1.99 -0.81 -10.95
N TYR A 105 1.74 -1.62 -9.91
CA TYR A 105 2.56 -1.64 -8.70
C TYR A 105 4.03 -1.95 -9.00
N ASN A 106 4.30 -2.95 -9.85
CA ASN A 106 5.66 -3.28 -10.29
C ASN A 106 6.32 -2.11 -11.03
N LYS A 107 5.61 -1.42 -11.94
CA LYS A 107 6.12 -0.24 -12.64
C LYS A 107 6.42 0.91 -11.66
N TYR A 108 5.52 1.18 -10.73
CA TYR A 108 5.69 2.20 -9.69
C TYR A 108 6.96 1.94 -8.86
N MET A 109 7.12 0.71 -8.35
CA MET A 109 8.29 0.34 -7.55
C MET A 109 9.60 0.39 -8.35
N ARG A 110 9.58 0.13 -9.67
CA ARG A 110 10.75 0.33 -10.53
C ARG A 110 11.13 1.81 -10.62
N CYS A 111 10.16 2.69 -10.85
CA CYS A 111 10.37 4.14 -10.92
C CYS A 111 10.92 4.67 -9.58
N MET A 112 10.32 4.29 -8.46
CA MET A 112 10.79 4.70 -7.11
C MET A 112 12.25 4.27 -6.87
N ARG A 113 12.63 3.03 -7.24
CA ARG A 113 14.02 2.58 -7.15
C ARG A 113 14.97 3.38 -8.06
N MET A 114 14.53 3.79 -9.24
CA MET A 114 15.34 4.63 -10.13
C MET A 114 15.57 6.01 -9.51
N VAL A 115 14.53 6.63 -8.96
CA VAL A 115 14.63 7.90 -8.24
C VAL A 115 15.64 7.78 -7.09
N HIS A 116 15.50 6.78 -6.23
CA HIS A 116 16.43 6.55 -5.11
C HIS A 116 17.89 6.36 -5.55
N ARG A 117 18.13 5.72 -6.70
CA ARG A 117 19.48 5.55 -7.25
C ARG A 117 20.07 6.87 -7.74
N ILE A 118 19.26 7.69 -8.43
CA ILE A 118 19.69 8.99 -8.96
C ILE A 118 19.98 9.95 -7.81
N THR A 119 19.13 9.96 -6.79
CA THR A 119 19.23 10.88 -5.65
C THR A 119 20.13 10.36 -4.53
N LYS A 120 20.74 9.18 -4.69
CA LYS A 120 21.63 8.54 -3.71
C LYS A 120 21.03 8.42 -2.30
N LYS A 121 19.69 8.31 -2.20
CA LYS A 121 18.91 8.31 -0.95
C LYS A 121 18.93 9.63 -0.15
N GLU A 122 19.36 10.73 -0.75
CA GLU A 122 19.37 12.08 -0.14
C GLU A 122 18.04 12.82 -0.35
N ILE A 123 17.08 12.21 -1.07
CA ILE A 123 15.74 12.75 -1.30
C ILE A 123 14.79 12.41 -0.15
N THR A 124 13.85 13.31 0.15
CA THR A 124 12.75 13.02 1.08
C THR A 124 11.77 12.01 0.47
N VAL A 125 11.02 11.29 1.32
CA VAL A 125 9.98 10.36 0.86
C VAL A 125 8.95 11.06 -0.03
N ALA A 126 8.47 12.23 0.40
CA ALA A 126 7.46 12.99 -0.34
C ALA A 126 7.95 13.46 -1.72
N ASP A 127 9.21 13.88 -1.83
CA ASP A 127 9.77 14.30 -3.12
C ASP A 127 10.02 13.08 -4.03
N ALA A 128 10.39 11.93 -3.47
CA ALA A 128 10.55 10.70 -4.22
C ALA A 128 9.21 10.19 -4.78
N GLU A 129 8.13 10.28 -4.00
CA GLU A 129 6.77 9.97 -4.46
C GLU A 129 6.35 10.90 -5.60
N LYS A 130 6.50 12.22 -5.45
CA LYS A 130 6.19 13.20 -6.52
C LYS A 130 6.98 12.93 -7.80
N ALA A 131 8.27 12.61 -7.67
CA ALA A 131 9.12 12.27 -8.81
C ALA A 131 8.67 10.96 -9.49
N THR A 132 8.27 9.97 -8.69
CA THR A 132 7.74 8.69 -9.17
C THR A 132 6.42 8.87 -9.89
N ASP A 133 5.51 9.70 -9.38
CA ASP A 133 4.24 10.02 -10.04
C ASP A 133 4.45 10.70 -11.39
N ARG A 134 5.40 11.62 -11.50
CA ARG A 134 5.78 12.22 -12.79
C ARG A 134 6.25 11.17 -13.79
N LEU A 135 7.11 10.24 -13.36
CA LEU A 135 7.55 9.13 -14.20
C LEU A 135 6.40 8.21 -14.62
N MET A 136 5.45 7.96 -13.72
CA MET A 136 4.29 7.12 -14.00
C MET A 136 3.33 7.73 -15.01
N LYS A 137 3.21 9.08 -15.01
CA LYS A 137 2.37 9.87 -15.92
C LYS A 137 2.94 10.03 -17.32
N ALA A 138 4.24 9.79 -17.52
CA ALA A 138 4.87 9.92 -18.82
C ALA A 138 4.20 8.99 -19.85
N VAL A 139 3.75 9.57 -20.96
CA VAL A 139 3.05 8.85 -22.04
C VAL A 139 3.97 8.39 -23.16
N SER A 140 5.23 8.82 -23.14
CA SER A 140 6.27 8.45 -24.10
C SER A 140 7.62 8.19 -23.42
N GLU A 141 8.50 7.46 -24.12
CA GLU A 141 9.86 7.23 -23.67
C GLU A 141 10.68 8.53 -23.59
N GLU A 142 10.44 9.47 -24.50
CA GLU A 142 11.09 10.79 -24.47
C GLU A 142 10.70 11.58 -23.22
N GLU A 143 9.42 11.64 -22.89
CA GLU A 143 8.92 12.31 -21.68
C GLU A 143 9.44 11.64 -20.40
N PHE A 144 9.49 10.31 -20.40
CA PHE A 144 10.04 9.54 -19.28
C PHE A 144 11.52 9.85 -19.07
N ASN A 145 12.33 9.81 -20.13
CA ASN A 145 13.75 10.11 -20.07
C ASN A 145 14.03 11.58 -19.72
N GLY A 146 13.24 12.52 -20.26
CA GLY A 146 13.31 13.93 -19.88
C GLY A 146 13.01 14.17 -18.41
N THR A 147 12.05 13.44 -17.84
CA THR A 147 11.74 13.49 -16.41
C THR A 147 12.89 12.95 -15.56
N LEU A 148 13.50 11.82 -15.94
CA LEU A 148 14.67 11.28 -15.23
C LEU A 148 15.84 12.26 -15.23
N GLU A 149 16.13 12.87 -16.37
CA GLU A 149 17.23 13.82 -16.51
C GLU A 149 16.99 15.10 -15.70
N SER A 150 15.74 15.57 -15.65
CA SER A 150 15.33 16.67 -14.75
C SER A 150 15.60 16.35 -13.27
N ILE A 151 15.31 15.12 -12.83
CA ILE A 151 15.58 14.68 -11.45
C ILE A 151 17.09 14.63 -11.17
N ARG A 152 17.87 14.09 -12.11
CA ARG A 152 19.34 14.03 -11.99
C ARG A 152 19.95 15.41 -11.82
N ARG A 153 19.59 16.36 -12.70
CA ARG A 153 20.12 17.74 -12.64
C ARG A 153 19.75 18.45 -11.34
N ALA A 154 18.54 18.22 -10.84
CA ALA A 154 18.11 18.79 -9.56
C ALA A 154 18.98 18.26 -8.40
N GLN A 155 19.35 16.98 -8.42
CA GLN A 155 20.27 16.42 -7.43
C GLN A 155 21.67 17.02 -7.54
N GLU A 156 22.22 17.07 -8.75
CA GLU A 156 23.57 17.61 -9.00
C GLU A 156 23.69 19.08 -8.55
N ALA A 157 22.64 19.87 -8.77
CA ALA A 157 22.57 21.26 -8.31
C ALA A 157 22.62 21.37 -6.78
N LYS A 158 21.89 20.53 -6.05
CA LYS A 158 21.92 20.49 -4.57
C LYS A 158 23.31 20.11 -4.05
N THR A 159 23.91 19.08 -4.62
CA THR A 159 25.27 18.64 -4.25
C THR A 159 26.31 19.74 -4.53
N ALA A 160 26.18 20.46 -5.65
CA ALA A 160 27.09 21.56 -6.00
C ALA A 160 26.95 22.79 -5.07
N GLN A 161 25.79 22.97 -4.44
CA GLN A 161 25.51 24.07 -3.50
C GLN A 161 25.93 23.74 -2.05
N GLY A 162 26.39 22.53 -1.76
CA GLY A 162 26.84 22.11 -0.42
C GLY A 162 25.70 21.90 0.57
N GLU A 163 24.46 21.82 0.10
CA GLU A 163 23.30 21.44 0.90
C GLU A 163 23.27 19.91 1.00
N ASN A 164 23.88 19.36 2.05
CA ASN A 164 23.71 17.96 2.46
C ASN A 164 22.59 17.84 3.50
#